data_AF-A0A7J8PSB7-F1
#
_entry.id   AF-A0A7J8PSB7-F1
#
_cell.length_a   1.000
_cell.length_b   1.000
_cell.length_c   1.000
_cell.angle_alpha   90.00
_cell.angle_beta   90.00
_cell.angle_gamma   90.00
#
_symmetry.space_group_name_H-M   'P 1'
#
loop_
_entity.id
_entity.type
_entity.pdbx_description
1 polymer ?
#
loop_
_entity_poly.entity_id
_entity_poly.type
_entity_poly.pdbx_seq_one_letter_code
_entity_poly.pdbx_strand_id
1 'polypeptide(L)'
;TLNCSRAFFDKRISQEVSGDALGEEFKGYVFKIMGGCDKQGFPMKQGVLTPGRVRLLLHRGTPCFRGYGRRNGERRRKSVRGCIVSQDL
;
A
#
# COMPACT_ATOMS: atom_id res chain seq x y z
N THR A 1 8.88 24.45 0.48
CA THR A 1 8.88 22.98 0.63
C THR A 1 7.49 22.53 1.03
N LEU A 2 6.57 22.49 0.07
CA LEU A 2 5.19 22.07 0.30
C LEU A 2 5.18 20.55 0.51
N ASN A 3 4.65 20.11 1.65
CA ASN A 3 4.45 18.70 1.97
C ASN A 3 3.31 18.14 1.09
N CYS A 4 3.53 17.96 -0.22
CA CYS A 4 2.57 17.39 -1.17
C CYS A 4 2.06 16.01 -0.73
N SER A 5 2.83 15.30 0.11
CA SER A 5 2.50 14.00 0.68
C SER A 5 1.27 14.00 1.60
N ARG A 6 0.91 15.16 2.18
CA ARG A 6 -0.24 15.24 3.11
C ARG A 6 -1.58 14.90 2.46
N ALA A 7 -1.73 15.16 1.17
CA ALA A 7 -2.97 14.88 0.44
C ALA A 7 -3.31 13.38 0.40
N PHE A 8 -2.31 12.51 0.56
CA PHE A 8 -2.48 11.07 0.55
C PHE A 8 -2.63 10.44 1.93
N PHE A 9 -2.29 11.13 3.01
CA PHE A 9 -2.41 10.56 4.35
C PHE A 9 -3.87 10.24 4.70
N ASP A 10 -4.06 9.15 5.45
CA ASP A 10 -5.36 8.59 5.85
C ASP A 10 -6.25 8.12 4.67
N LYS A 11 -5.74 8.17 3.44
CA LYS A 11 -6.39 7.56 2.28
C LYS A 11 -6.10 6.06 2.24
N ARG A 12 -7.06 5.30 1.71
CA ARG A 12 -6.94 3.86 1.49
C ARG A 12 -6.41 3.59 0.09
N ILE A 13 -5.71 2.47 -0.05
CA ILE A 13 -5.39 1.90 -1.37
C ILE A 13 -6.67 1.76 -2.21
N SER A 14 -6.54 1.97 -3.51
CA SER A 14 -7.63 2.03 -4.49
C SER A 14 -8.57 3.24 -4.38
N GLN A 15 -8.29 4.22 -3.50
CA GLN A 15 -9.00 5.50 -3.51
C GLN A 15 -8.42 6.45 -4.58
N GLU A 16 -9.30 7.28 -5.12
CA GLU A 16 -8.98 8.37 -6.03
C GLU A 16 -8.65 9.64 -5.25
N VAL A 17 -7.64 10.37 -5.71
CA VAL A 17 -7.10 11.60 -5.11
C VAL A 17 -6.87 12.61 -6.23
N SER A 18 -7.31 13.86 -6.02
CA SER A 18 -7.04 14.93 -6.98
C SER A 18 -5.54 15.24 -7.02
N GLY A 19 -5.00 15.36 -8.23
CA GLY A 19 -3.64 15.80 -8.52
C GLY A 19 -3.40 17.27 -8.22
N ASP A 20 -4.45 18.09 -8.06
CA ASP A 20 -4.32 19.53 -7.79
C ASP A 20 -3.51 19.80 -6.51
N ALA A 21 -3.56 18.88 -5.55
CA ALA A 21 -2.83 18.99 -4.28
C ALA A 21 -1.33 18.65 -4.37
N LEU A 22 -0.89 18.07 -5.49
CA LEU A 22 0.52 17.71 -5.73
C LEU A 22 1.34 18.87 -6.30
N GLY A 23 0.69 19.75 -7.06
CA GLY A 23 1.33 20.87 -7.74
C GLY A 23 0.55 21.30 -8.99
N GLU A 24 0.88 22.46 -9.54
CA GLU A 24 0.22 22.99 -10.75
C GLU A 24 0.39 22.08 -11.97
N GLU A 25 1.49 21.33 -12.04
CA GLU A 25 1.80 20.38 -13.11
C GLU A 25 0.78 19.24 -13.22
N PHE A 26 0.12 18.90 -12.10
CA PHE A 26 -0.84 17.80 -12.01
C PHE A 26 -2.28 18.29 -11.90
N LYS A 27 -2.53 19.56 -12.20
CA LYS A 27 -3.86 20.16 -12.14
C LYS A 27 -4.81 19.48 -13.12
N GLY A 28 -5.99 19.08 -12.62
CA GLY A 28 -7.01 18.38 -13.41
C GLY A 28 -6.79 16.87 -13.57
N TYR A 29 -5.72 16.30 -13.02
CA TYR A 29 -5.53 14.84 -13.00
C TYR A 29 -6.19 14.22 -11.78
N VAL A 30 -6.68 12.98 -11.95
CA VAL A 30 -7.17 12.14 -10.86
C VAL A 30 -6.27 10.91 -10.76
N PHE A 31 -5.64 10.74 -9.60
CA PHE A 31 -4.77 9.61 -9.33
C PHE A 31 -5.47 8.57 -8.47
N LYS A 32 -5.35 7.31 -8.87
CA LYS A 32 -5.75 6.18 -8.03
C LYS A 32 -4.53 5.63 -7.30
N ILE A 33 -4.61 5.52 -5.96
CA ILE A 33 -3.53 4.93 -5.17
C ILE A 33 -3.49 3.42 -5.42
N MET A 34 -2.59 2.96 -6.28
CA MET A 34 -2.50 1.52 -6.60
C MET A 34 -1.79 0.69 -5.52
N GLY A 35 -0.93 1.33 -4.71
CA GLY A 35 -0.19 0.70 -3.63
C GLY A 35 1.08 1.44 -3.28
N GLY A 36 1.92 0.77 -2.51
CA GLY A 36 3.20 1.29 -2.06
C GLY A 36 3.97 0.23 -1.27
N CYS A 37 5.23 0.54 -1.00
CA CYS A 37 6.09 -0.23 -0.11
C CYS A 37 6.52 0.69 1.04
N ASP A 38 6.57 0.14 2.24
CA ASP A 38 7.20 0.78 3.39
C ASP A 38 8.73 0.82 3.18
N LYS A 39 9.46 1.70 3.90
CA LYS A 39 10.93 1.84 3.90
C LYS A 39 11.71 0.52 3.97
N GLN A 40 11.16 -0.50 4.63
CA GLN A 40 11.80 -1.83 4.73
C GLN A 40 11.39 -2.81 3.62
N GLY A 41 10.69 -2.32 2.58
CA GLY A 41 10.25 -3.11 1.43
C GLY A 41 9.00 -3.96 1.67
N PHE A 42 8.26 -3.75 2.76
CA PHE A 42 7.01 -4.46 2.99
C PHE A 42 5.88 -3.86 2.14
N PRO A 43 5.25 -4.63 1.24
CA PRO A 43 4.19 -4.12 0.39
C PRO A 43 2.89 -3.89 1.16
N MET A 44 2.12 -2.89 0.72
CA MET A 44 0.75 -2.65 1.18
C MET A 44 -0.20 -3.75 0.70
N LYS A 45 -1.15 -4.14 1.56
CA LYS A 45 -2.20 -5.10 1.21
C LYS A 45 -3.59 -4.49 1.36
N GLN A 46 -4.36 -4.52 0.28
CA GLN A 46 -5.78 -4.14 0.30
C GLN A 46 -6.58 -5.04 1.26
N GLY A 47 -7.50 -4.41 2.01
CA GLY A 47 -8.34 -5.07 3.02
C GLY A 47 -7.75 -5.09 4.44
N VAL A 48 -6.49 -4.68 4.61
CA VAL A 48 -5.86 -4.57 5.95
C VAL A 48 -6.01 -3.13 6.44
N LEU A 49 -7.09 -2.85 7.19
CA LEU A 49 -7.51 -1.50 7.64
C LEU A 49 -6.65 -0.93 8.77
N THR A 50 -5.33 -1.02 8.65
CA THR A 50 -4.39 -0.45 9.62
C THR A 50 -3.41 0.47 8.91
N PRO A 51 -2.94 1.55 9.54
CA PRO A 51 -1.83 2.32 9.01
C PRO A 51 -0.52 1.53 9.12
N GLY A 52 -0.31 0.79 10.20
CA GLY A 52 0.93 0.05 10.48
C GLY A 52 1.09 -1.30 9.76
N ARG A 53 2.07 -2.09 10.24
CA ARG A 53 2.35 -3.44 9.74
C ARG A 53 1.65 -4.51 10.56
N VAL A 54 1.17 -5.55 9.88
CA VAL A 54 0.50 -6.70 10.51
C VAL A 54 1.08 -8.00 9.97
N ARG A 55 1.18 -9.03 10.82
CA ARG A 55 1.65 -10.37 10.43
C ARG A 55 0.48 -11.29 10.11
N LEU A 56 0.20 -11.46 8.81
CA LEU A 56 -0.88 -12.29 8.32
C LEU A 56 -0.38 -13.63 7.78
N LEU A 57 -1.22 -14.66 7.90
CA LEU A 57 -0.99 -15.97 7.28
C LEU A 57 -1.44 -15.92 5.81
N LEU A 58 -0.49 -15.92 4.88
CA LEU A 58 -0.76 -15.77 3.44
C LEU A 58 -0.74 -17.12 2.72
N HIS A 59 -1.60 -17.24 1.71
CA HIS A 59 -1.64 -18.37 0.77
C HIS A 59 -0.89 -18.04 -0.51
N ARG A 60 -0.35 -19.08 -1.18
CA ARG A 60 0.32 -18.94 -2.47
C ARG A 60 -0.58 -18.21 -3.48
N GLY A 61 -0.01 -17.26 -4.22
CA GLY A 61 -0.72 -16.46 -5.22
C GLY A 61 -1.47 -15.24 -4.65
N THR A 62 -1.56 -15.09 -3.32
CA THR A 62 -2.11 -13.87 -2.71
C THR A 62 -1.14 -12.69 -2.89
N PRO A 63 -1.62 -11.45 -3.06
CA PRO A 63 -0.77 -10.26 -2.97
C PRO A 63 0.15 -10.32 -1.74
N CYS A 64 1.41 -9.92 -1.91
CA CYS A 64 2.50 -10.03 -0.93
C CYS A 64 3.10 -11.45 -0.75
N PHE A 65 2.54 -12.48 -1.39
CA PHE A 65 3.10 -13.83 -1.41
C PHE A 65 2.88 -14.56 -2.75
N ARG A 66 3.80 -14.33 -3.70
CA ARG A 66 3.87 -15.05 -4.98
C ARG A 66 4.00 -16.58 -4.81
N GLY A 67 4.82 -17.02 -3.86
CA GLY A 67 4.95 -18.44 -3.51
C GLY A 67 5.58 -19.33 -4.59
N TYR A 68 6.43 -18.77 -5.46
CA TYR A 68 7.28 -19.56 -6.36
C TYR A 68 8.29 -20.39 -5.53
N GLY A 69 8.47 -21.66 -5.89
CA GLY A 69 9.40 -22.59 -5.22
C GLY A 69 8.95 -23.11 -3.85
N ARG A 70 7.65 -23.03 -3.53
CA ARG A 70 7.06 -23.47 -2.25
C ARG A 70 6.19 -24.71 -2.42
N ARG A 71 6.04 -25.50 -1.35
CA ARG A 71 5.22 -26.73 -1.41
C ARG A 71 3.75 -26.37 -1.66
N ASN A 72 3.04 -27.26 -2.36
CA ASN A 72 1.60 -27.08 -2.57
C ASN A 72 0.89 -27.08 -1.20
N GLY A 73 -0.03 -26.11 -1.02
CA GLY A 73 -0.73 -25.91 0.26
C GLY A 73 0.07 -25.14 1.34
N GLU A 74 1.33 -24.78 1.09
CA GLU A 74 2.12 -24.02 2.08
C GLU A 74 1.51 -22.63 2.33
N ARG A 75 1.24 -22.34 3.60
CA ARG A 75 0.86 -21.01 4.09
C ARG A 75 2.00 -20.44 4.90
N ARG A 76 2.32 -19.16 4.70
CA ARG A 76 3.41 -18.51 5.43
C ARG A 76 2.95 -17.24 6.11
N ARG A 77 3.31 -17.11 7.39
CA ARG A 77 3.08 -15.88 8.15
C ARG A 77 4.11 -14.82 7.73
N LYS A 78 3.66 -13.75 7.08
CA LYS A 78 4.51 -12.65 6.62
C LYS A 78 4.00 -11.31 7.14
N SER A 79 4.92 -10.37 7.34
CA SER A 79 4.58 -8.99 7.63
C SER A 79 4.14 -8.29 6.35
N VAL A 80 3.03 -7.55 6.42
CA VAL A 80 2.49 -6.72 5.34
C VAL A 80 2.15 -5.35 5.89
N ARG A 81 2.29 -4.30 5.07
CA ARG A 81 1.80 -2.97 5.42
C ARG A 81 0.29 -2.92 5.19
N GLY A 82 -0.45 -2.24 6.05
CA GLY A 82 -1.87 -2.06 5.83
C GLY A 82 -2.20 -1.14 4.65
N CYS A 83 -3.49 -0.95 4.37
CA CYS A 83 -3.96 -0.23 3.20
C CYS A 83 -4.08 1.28 3.40
N ILE A 84 -3.89 1.79 4.63
CA ILE A 84 -3.97 3.21 4.95
C ILE A 84 -2.59 3.83 4.75
N VAL A 85 -2.51 4.90 3.96
CA VAL A 85 -1.27 5.62 3.71
C VAL A 85 -0.92 6.47 4.94
N SER A 86 0.33 6.37 5.37
CA SER A 86 0.87 7.05 6.54
C SER A 86 2.29 7.55 6.26
N GLN A 87 2.82 8.39 7.13
CA GLN A 87 4.16 8.99 6.97
C GLN A 87 5.33 7.97 7.00
N ASP A 88 5.08 6.75 7.52
CA ASP A 88 6.09 5.68 7.55
C ASP A 88 6.24 4.90 6.23
N LEU A 89 5.55 5.33 5.16
CA LEU A 89 5.86 4.81 3.82
C LEU A 89 7.27 5.25 3.39
#